data_AF-A0A7S1GN07-F1
#
_entry.id   AF-A0A7S1GN07-F1
#
_cell.length_a   1.000
_cell.length_b   1.000
_cell.length_c   1.000
_cell.angle_alpha   90.00
_cell.angle_beta   90.00
_cell.angle_gamma   90.00
#
_symmetry.space_group_name_H-M   'P 1'
#
loop_
_entity.id
_entity.type
_entity.pdbx_description
1 polymer ?
#
loop_
_entity_poly.entity_id
_entity_poly.type
_entity_poly.pdbx_seq_one_letter_code
_entity_poly.pdbx_strand_id
1 'polypeptide(L)'
;MESLKGIPLKLLGLERFLRRCPEWVGKIVLIQVGISAFERGEDFMRTKTEVVKLVNRINGIWPGSIHFQECAESEMRLQQRMALMRAADIVLVTPIRDGLNLVPLEFTLAHQDAYTDLGKQDGRKRGLCILSEFSSCTRVMRGALHVNPWKVSE
;
A
#
# COMPACT_ATOMS: atom_id res chain seq x y z
N MET A 1 -0.64 -11.57 5.87
CA MET A 1 0.67 -10.88 5.95
C MET A 1 1.76 -11.92 5.73
N GLU A 2 2.61 -11.75 4.73
CA GLU A 2 3.65 -12.72 4.35
C GLU A 2 4.92 -11.97 3.95
N SER A 3 6.08 -12.60 4.10
CA SER A 3 7.37 -11.95 3.83
C SER A 3 7.50 -11.46 2.39
N LEU A 4 7.02 -12.24 1.42
CA LEU A 4 7.08 -11.91 -0.01
C LEU A 4 6.30 -10.65 -0.40
N LYS A 5 5.32 -10.21 0.40
CA LYS A 5 4.57 -8.97 0.14
C LYS A 5 5.36 -7.70 0.47
N GLY A 6 6.57 -7.82 1.05
CA GLY A 6 7.50 -6.70 1.21
C GLY A 6 6.98 -5.58 2.12
N ILE A 7 6.05 -5.86 3.04
CA ILE A 7 5.47 -4.85 3.93
C ILE A 7 6.55 -4.18 4.79
N PRO A 8 7.52 -4.90 5.41
CA PRO A 8 8.59 -4.24 6.16
C PRO A 8 9.41 -3.24 5.32
N LEU A 9 9.79 -3.63 4.09
CA LEU A 9 10.52 -2.75 3.16
C LEU A 9 9.71 -1.50 2.81
N LYS A 10 8.39 -1.66 2.59
CA LYS A 10 7.47 -0.54 2.37
C LYS A 10 7.49 0.46 3.53
N LEU A 11 7.43 -0.04 4.78
CA LEU A 11 7.44 0.81 5.97
C LEU A 11 8.79 1.52 6.15
N LEU A 12 9.90 0.83 5.87
CA LEU A 12 11.24 1.44 5.88
C LEU A 12 11.38 2.52 4.79
N GLY A 13 10.77 2.32 3.63
CA GLY A 13 10.69 3.31 2.55
C GLY A 13 9.95 4.57 2.99
N LEU A 14 8.78 4.41 3.62
CA LEU A 14 8.02 5.53 4.17
C LEU A 14 8.82 6.28 5.25
N GLU A 15 9.45 5.57 6.19
CA GLU A 15 10.29 6.20 7.20
C GLU A 15 11.39 7.05 6.55
N ARG A 16 12.10 6.48 5.57
CA ARG A 16 13.21 7.18 4.91
C ARG A 16 12.71 8.39 4.12
N PHE A 17 11.56 8.27 3.46
CA PHE A 17 10.88 9.38 2.80
C PHE A 17 10.58 10.51 3.78
N LEU A 18 9.96 10.21 4.93
CA LEU A 18 9.62 11.21 5.94
C LEU A 18 10.87 11.87 6.57
N ARG A 19 11.99 11.16 6.70
CA ARG A 19 13.26 11.76 7.13
C ARG A 19 13.85 12.72 6.10
N ARG A 20 13.77 12.36 4.81
CA ARG A 20 14.37 13.12 3.72
C ARG A 20 13.53 14.33 3.31
N CYS A 21 12.21 14.19 3.42
CA CYS A 21 11.23 15.16 2.98
C CYS A 21 10.31 15.53 4.17
N PRO A 22 10.84 16.21 5.21
CA PRO A 22 10.11 16.53 6.43
C PRO A 22 8.87 17.40 6.18
N GLU A 23 8.80 18.12 5.06
CA GLU A 23 7.66 18.93 4.65
C GLU A 23 6.37 18.13 4.37
N TRP A 24 6.48 16.80 4.24
CA TRP A 24 5.35 15.88 4.05
C TRP A 24 4.83 15.24 5.33
N VAL A 25 5.56 15.39 6.45
CA VAL A 25 5.10 14.91 7.77
C VAL A 25 3.76 15.57 8.10
N GLY A 26 2.76 14.76 8.47
CA GLY A 26 1.41 15.23 8.77
C GLY A 26 0.55 15.58 7.55
N LYS A 27 1.11 15.56 6.33
CA LYS A 27 0.35 15.75 5.07
C LYS A 27 0.00 14.45 4.38
N ILE A 28 0.73 13.37 4.69
CA ILE A 28 0.47 12.03 4.18
C ILE A 28 0.18 11.07 5.31
N VAL A 29 -0.59 10.03 4.99
CA VAL A 29 -0.86 8.92 5.89
C VAL A 29 -0.83 7.61 5.10
N LEU A 30 -0.17 6.60 5.65
CA LEU A 30 -0.19 5.26 5.09
C LEU A 30 -1.23 4.41 5.82
N ILE A 31 -2.26 3.97 5.10
CA ILE A 31 -3.22 2.99 5.61
C ILE A 31 -2.77 1.60 5.15
N GLN A 32 -2.33 0.76 6.10
CA GLN A 32 -1.88 -0.60 5.84
C GLN A 32 -2.84 -1.59 6.50
N VAL A 33 -3.64 -2.26 5.67
CA VAL A 33 -4.47 -3.38 6.15
C VAL A 33 -3.73 -4.69 5.94
N GLY A 34 -3.61 -5.49 7.00
CA GLY A 34 -3.00 -6.81 6.99
C GLY A 34 -4.06 -7.90 7.15
N ILE A 35 -4.15 -8.82 6.19
CA ILE A 35 -5.02 -10.00 6.34
C ILE A 35 -4.34 -11.02 7.25
N SER A 36 -5.08 -11.46 8.28
CA SER A 36 -4.72 -12.55 9.19
C SER A 36 -4.70 -13.87 8.42
N ALA A 37 -3.55 -14.53 8.39
CA ALA A 37 -3.37 -15.80 7.68
C ALA A 37 -2.61 -16.77 8.58
N PHE A 38 -3.23 -17.16 9.70
CA PHE A 38 -2.62 -17.98 10.75
C PHE A 38 -2.11 -19.33 10.26
N GLU A 39 -2.72 -19.87 9.20
CA GLU A 39 -2.31 -21.13 8.56
C GLU A 39 -0.87 -21.10 8.02
N ARG A 40 -0.29 -19.92 7.81
CA ARG A 40 1.09 -19.73 7.33
C ARG A 40 2.14 -19.81 8.43
N GLY A 41 1.73 -20.07 9.67
CA GLY A 41 2.62 -20.40 10.80
C GLY A 41 3.67 -19.32 11.09
N GLU A 42 4.94 -19.72 11.06
CA GLU A 42 6.08 -18.92 11.50
C GLU A 42 6.34 -17.68 10.62
N ASP A 43 6.24 -17.78 9.29
CA ASP A 43 6.49 -16.66 8.37
C ASP A 43 5.52 -15.50 8.62
N PHE A 44 4.24 -15.83 8.84
CA PHE A 44 3.22 -14.87 9.20
C PHE A 44 3.56 -14.16 10.52
N MET A 45 3.86 -14.94 11.57
CA MET A 45 4.13 -14.38 12.91
C MET A 45 5.40 -13.52 12.94
N ARG A 46 6.46 -13.95 12.23
CA ARG A 46 7.69 -13.18 12.09
C ARG A 46 7.43 -11.86 11.37
N THR A 47 6.77 -11.90 10.22
CA THR A 47 6.46 -10.71 9.41
C THR A 47 5.55 -9.76 10.19
N LYS A 48 4.51 -10.27 10.87
CA LYS A 48 3.62 -9.49 11.72
C LYS A 48 4.38 -8.78 12.84
N THR A 49 5.26 -9.49 13.54
CA THR A 49 6.07 -8.92 14.62
C THR A 49 6.95 -7.79 14.12
N GLU A 50 7.58 -7.96 12.96
CA GLU A 50 8.41 -6.92 12.34
C GLU A 50 7.59 -5.70 11.92
N VAL A 51 6.44 -5.91 11.27
CA VAL A 51 5.52 -4.84 10.87
C VAL A 51 5.06 -4.04 12.08
N VAL A 52 4.59 -4.69 13.15
CA VAL A 52 4.13 -3.99 14.37
C VAL A 52 5.27 -3.20 15.00
N LYS A 53 6.48 -3.75 15.08
CA LYS A 53 7.66 -3.04 15.59
C LYS A 53 7.96 -1.79 14.77
N LEU A 54 7.92 -1.89 13.44
CA LEU A 54 8.17 -0.76 12.54
C LEU A 54 7.09 0.31 12.64
N VAL A 55 5.82 -0.08 12.67
CA VAL A 55 4.68 0.84 12.84
C VAL A 55 4.83 1.63 14.15
N ASN A 56 5.08 0.94 15.27
CA ASN A 56 5.25 1.59 16.57
C ASN A 56 6.44 2.54 16.58
N ARG A 57 7.57 2.14 15.98
CA ARG A 57 8.77 2.97 15.90
C ARG A 57 8.54 4.23 15.06
N ILE A 58 7.91 4.10 13.89
CA ILE A 58 7.65 5.23 12.98
C ILE A 58 6.62 6.18 13.59
N ASN A 59 5.51 5.65 14.11
CA ASN A 59 4.49 6.47 14.76
C ASN A 59 4.98 7.11 16.07
N GLY A 60 5.97 6.51 16.75
CA GLY A 60 6.62 7.12 17.90
C GLY A 60 7.43 8.37 17.54
N ILE A 61 7.93 8.47 16.30
CA ILE A 61 8.67 9.64 15.79
C ILE A 61 7.70 10.63 15.13
N TRP A 62 6.79 10.15 14.29
CA TRP A 62 5.78 10.94 13.58
C TRP A 62 4.37 10.36 13.83
N PRO A 63 3.69 10.79 14.91
CA PRO A 63 2.38 10.29 15.27
C PRO A 63 1.36 10.40 14.14
N GLY A 64 0.60 9.33 13.91
CA GLY A 64 -0.44 9.27 12.88
C GLY A 64 0.04 9.03 11.45
N SER A 65 1.34 8.83 11.22
CA SER A 65 1.86 8.60 9.86
C SER A 65 1.45 7.25 9.27
N ILE A 66 1.20 6.24 10.11
CA ILE A 66 0.75 4.91 9.69
C ILE A 66 -0.47 4.47 10.50
N HIS A 67 -1.54 4.13 9.80
CA HIS A 67 -2.67 3.38 10.37
C HIS A 67 -2.56 1.93 9.93
N PHE A 68 -2.15 1.07 10.87
CA PHE A 68 -2.08 -0.37 10.66
C PHE A 68 -3.29 -1.05 11.31
N GLN A 69 -4.01 -1.85 10.53
CA GLN A 69 -5.10 -2.68 11.03
C GLN A 69 -4.94 -4.09 10.50
N GLU A 70 -5.09 -5.07 11.39
CA GLU A 70 -5.17 -6.48 11.04
C GLU A 70 -6.63 -6.93 11.08
N CYS A 71 -7.07 -7.68 10.07
CA CYS A 71 -8.43 -8.20 9.99
C CYS A 71 -8.47 -9.57 9.31
N ALA A 72 -9.54 -10.33 9.51
CA ALA A 72 -9.80 -11.53 8.75
C ALA A 72 -10.15 -11.20 7.28
N GLU A 73 -9.92 -12.14 6.38
CA GLU A 73 -10.26 -11.95 4.96
C GLU A 73 -11.76 -11.69 4.76
N SER A 74 -12.61 -12.35 5.55
CA SER A 74 -14.07 -12.19 5.54
C SER A 74 -14.56 -10.78 5.95
N GLU A 75 -13.71 -10.01 6.65
CA GLU A 75 -14.01 -8.66 7.11
C GLU A 75 -13.68 -7.60 6.05
N MET A 76 -12.69 -7.87 5.18
CA MET A 76 -12.30 -6.97 4.10
C MET A 76 -13.01 -7.34 2.79
N ARG A 77 -14.33 -7.17 2.77
CA ARG A 77 -15.13 -7.43 1.57
C ARG A 77 -14.85 -6.38 0.50
N LEU A 78 -15.28 -6.70 -0.73
CA LEU A 78 -15.10 -5.84 -1.90
C LEU A 78 -15.53 -4.39 -1.67
N GLN A 79 -16.67 -4.16 -1.01
CA GLN A 79 -17.18 -2.81 -0.77
C GLN A 79 -16.26 -1.96 0.13
N GLN A 80 -15.74 -2.53 1.22
CA GLN A 80 -14.81 -1.82 2.10
C GLN A 80 -13.48 -1.55 1.40
N ARG A 81 -12.97 -2.54 0.67
CA ARG A 81 -11.73 -2.39 -0.11
C ARG A 81 -11.86 -1.30 -1.17
N MET A 82 -12.97 -1.29 -1.92
CA MET A 82 -13.25 -0.28 -2.94
C MET A 82 -13.47 1.11 -2.34
N ALA A 83 -14.13 1.21 -1.17
CA ALA A 83 -14.27 2.48 -0.47
C ALA A 83 -12.91 3.04 -0.05
N LEU A 84 -12.03 2.21 0.50
CA LEU A 84 -10.68 2.60 0.88
C LEU A 84 -9.86 3.01 -0.36
N MET A 85 -9.90 2.22 -1.43
CA MET A 85 -9.21 2.54 -2.68
C MET A 85 -9.67 3.87 -3.24
N ARG A 86 -10.99 4.14 -3.30
CA ARG A 86 -11.54 5.42 -3.79
C ARG A 86 -11.15 6.63 -2.94
N ALA A 87 -10.84 6.44 -1.67
CA ALA A 87 -10.40 7.50 -0.77
C ALA A 87 -8.88 7.75 -0.86
N ALA A 88 -8.11 6.80 -1.39
CA ALA A 88 -6.66 6.87 -1.43
C ALA A 88 -6.16 7.52 -2.73
N ASP A 89 -5.31 8.55 -2.61
CA ASP A 89 -4.66 9.17 -3.78
C ASP A 89 -3.63 8.23 -4.46
N ILE A 90 -3.03 7.32 -3.67
CA ILE A 90 -1.94 6.44 -4.12
C ILE A 90 -2.17 5.02 -3.61
N VAL A 91 -1.97 4.01 -4.47
CA VAL A 91 -1.81 2.63 -4.06
C VAL A 91 -0.35 2.19 -4.15
N LEU A 92 0.15 1.60 -3.07
CA LEU A 92 1.54 1.16 -2.95
C LEU A 92 1.61 -0.37 -2.90
N VAL A 93 1.90 -0.99 -4.05
CA VAL A 93 2.03 -2.44 -4.21
C VAL A 93 3.49 -2.78 -4.44
N THR A 94 4.23 -3.01 -3.35
CA THR A 94 5.68 -3.21 -3.35
C THR A 94 6.12 -4.61 -2.90
N PRO A 95 5.58 -5.71 -3.49
CA PRO A 95 6.00 -7.05 -3.15
C PRO A 95 7.44 -7.31 -3.59
N ILE A 96 8.16 -8.12 -2.82
CA ILE A 96 9.48 -8.66 -3.20
C ILE A 96 9.33 -9.63 -4.36
N ARG A 97 8.26 -10.44 -4.33
CA ARG A 97 7.88 -11.33 -5.41
C ARG A 97 6.38 -11.51 -5.36
N ASP A 98 5.71 -11.31 -6.48
CA ASP A 98 4.28 -11.56 -6.59
C ASP A 98 3.97 -12.30 -7.88
N GLY A 99 3.05 -13.26 -7.78
CA GLY A 99 2.40 -13.82 -8.95
C GLY A 99 1.35 -12.84 -9.45
N LEU A 100 0.11 -13.30 -9.56
CA LEU A 100 -1.01 -12.43 -9.91
C LEU A 100 -1.44 -11.59 -8.70
N ASN A 101 -1.37 -10.26 -8.85
CA ASN A 101 -1.91 -9.32 -7.87
C ASN A 101 -3.01 -8.47 -8.52
N LEU A 102 -4.24 -8.56 -8.04
CA LEU A 102 -5.36 -7.79 -8.62
C LEU A 102 -5.51 -6.39 -8.02
N VAL A 103 -4.85 -6.10 -6.89
CA VAL A 103 -4.98 -4.82 -6.17
C VAL A 103 -4.69 -3.60 -7.06
N PRO A 104 -3.64 -3.59 -7.91
CA PRO A 104 -3.42 -2.48 -8.85
C PRO A 104 -4.56 -2.27 -9.86
N LEU A 105 -5.13 -3.36 -10.35
CA LEU A 105 -6.22 -3.33 -11.34
C LEU A 105 -7.52 -2.86 -10.68
N GLU A 106 -7.82 -3.38 -9.50
CA GLU A 106 -8.94 -2.94 -8.67
C GLU A 106 -8.86 -1.46 -8.32
N PHE A 107 -7.68 -0.96 -7.94
CA PHE A 107 -7.48 0.46 -7.66
C PHE A 107 -7.67 1.34 -8.92
N THR A 108 -7.23 0.86 -10.07
CA THR A 108 -7.44 1.55 -11.36
C THR A 108 -8.92 1.64 -11.68
N LEU A 109 -9.67 0.55 -11.49
CA LEU A 109 -11.12 0.51 -11.67
C LEU A 109 -11.83 1.42 -10.67
N ALA A 110 -11.38 1.46 -9.42
CA ALA A 110 -11.93 2.35 -8.39
C ALA A 110 -11.83 3.85 -8.77
N HIS A 111 -10.85 4.22 -9.61
CA HIS A 111 -10.61 5.58 -10.08
C HIS A 111 -11.06 5.85 -11.52
N GLN A 112 -11.73 4.89 -12.18
CA GLN A 112 -12.11 5.02 -13.60
C GLN A 112 -13.00 6.25 -13.85
N ASP A 113 -13.86 6.60 -12.89
CA ASP A 113 -14.81 7.71 -13.03
C ASP A 113 -14.10 9.07 -13.15
N ALA A 114 -12.86 9.19 -12.65
CA ALA A 114 -12.05 10.41 -12.78
C ALA A 114 -11.68 10.74 -14.24
N TYR A 115 -11.88 9.81 -15.18
CA TYR A 115 -11.70 10.05 -16.61
C TYR A 115 -12.98 10.54 -17.30
N THR A 116 -14.15 10.40 -16.66
CA THR A 116 -15.44 10.86 -17.17
C THR A 116 -15.67 12.34 -16.87
N ASP A 117 -16.51 13.02 -17.65
CA ASP A 117 -16.80 14.44 -17.42
C ASP A 117 -17.63 14.66 -16.15
N LEU A 118 -18.54 13.73 -15.83
CA LEU A 118 -19.28 13.72 -14.56
C LEU A 118 -18.34 13.58 -13.36
N GLY A 119 -17.40 12.63 -13.40
CA GLY A 119 -16.44 12.45 -12.32
C GLY A 119 -15.52 13.67 -12.13
N LYS A 120 -15.13 14.35 -13.20
CA LYS A 120 -14.37 15.62 -13.09
C LYS A 120 -15.19 16.71 -12.42
N GLN A 121 -16.48 16.84 -12.74
CA GLN A 121 -17.37 17.82 -12.11
C GLN A 121 -17.57 17.53 -10.61
N ASP A 122 -17.66 16.25 -10.24
CA ASP A 122 -17.74 15.78 -8.84
C ASP A 122 -16.39 15.87 -8.09
N GLY A 123 -15.34 16.44 -8.71
CA GLY A 123 -14.03 16.61 -8.09
C GLY A 123 -13.24 15.31 -7.93
N ARG A 124 -13.58 14.24 -8.68
CA ARG A 124 -12.84 12.97 -8.65
C ARG A 124 -11.43 13.17 -9.19
N LYS A 125 -10.45 12.75 -8.39
CA LYS A 125 -9.04 12.78 -8.75
C LYS A 125 -8.60 11.46 -9.35
N ARG A 126 -7.57 11.53 -10.18
CA ARG A 126 -6.88 10.34 -10.70
C ARG A 126 -6.00 9.77 -9.60
N GLY A 127 -6.10 8.47 -9.35
CA GLY A 127 -5.20 7.77 -8.44
C GLY A 127 -3.88 7.41 -9.12
N LEU A 128 -2.79 7.36 -8.34
CA LEU A 128 -1.48 6.90 -8.81
C LEU A 128 -1.20 5.48 -8.31
N CYS A 129 -0.71 4.61 -9.20
CA CYS A 129 -0.21 3.30 -8.83
C CYS A 129 1.31 3.33 -8.72
N ILE A 130 1.84 2.91 -7.58
CA ILE A 130 3.27 2.65 -7.38
C ILE A 130 3.45 1.14 -7.24
N LEU A 131 4.17 0.52 -8.18
CA LEU A 131 4.27 -0.92 -8.34
C LEU A 131 5.71 -1.40 -8.26
N SER A 132 5.93 -2.51 -7.55
CA SER A 132 7.19 -3.24 -7.61
C SER A 132 7.45 -3.75 -9.03
N GLU A 133 8.69 -3.62 -9.51
CA GLU A 133 9.16 -4.27 -10.74
C GLU A 133 8.96 -5.80 -10.72
N PHE A 134 8.88 -6.39 -9.52
CA PHE A 134 8.64 -7.82 -9.30
C PHE A 134 7.15 -8.20 -9.18
N SER A 135 6.22 -7.28 -9.46
CA SER A 135 4.78 -7.58 -9.58
C SER A 135 4.44 -8.06 -10.99
N SER A 136 3.44 -8.94 -11.16
CA SER A 136 2.94 -9.26 -12.51
C SER A 136 2.35 -8.06 -13.24
N CYS A 137 1.81 -7.08 -12.50
CA CYS A 137 1.06 -5.96 -13.07
C CYS A 137 1.93 -4.96 -13.82
N THR A 138 3.23 -4.89 -13.57
CA THR A 138 4.14 -3.98 -14.27
C THR A 138 4.20 -4.24 -15.78
N ARG A 139 3.94 -5.49 -16.21
CA ARG A 139 3.88 -5.84 -17.64
C ARG A 139 2.72 -5.18 -18.39
N VAL A 140 1.60 -4.96 -17.70
CA VAL A 140 0.37 -4.41 -18.29
C VAL A 140 0.16 -2.93 -17.93
N MET A 141 0.57 -2.50 -16.73
CA MET A 141 0.39 -1.15 -16.22
C MET A 141 1.65 -0.29 -16.44
N ARG A 142 1.90 0.07 -17.71
CA ARG A 142 3.05 0.92 -18.09
C ARG A 142 2.95 2.37 -17.58
N GLY A 143 1.75 2.85 -17.28
CA GLY A 143 1.53 4.18 -16.71
C GLY A 143 1.70 4.28 -15.19
N ALA A 144 2.00 3.18 -14.52
CA ALA A 144 2.31 3.17 -13.09
C ALA A 144 3.76 3.59 -12.83
N LEU A 145 4.03 4.13 -11.64
CA LEU A 145 5.40 4.37 -11.19
C LEU A 145 6.01 3.03 -10.75
N HIS A 146 7.06 2.57 -11.42
CA HIS A 146 7.71 1.30 -11.10
C HIS A 146 8.87 1.53 -10.14
N VAL A 147 8.99 0.69 -9.11
CA VAL A 147 10.02 0.79 -8.07
C VAL A 147 10.66 -0.57 -7.79
N ASN A 148 11.91 -0.55 -7.32
CA ASN A 148 12.55 -1.74 -6.79
C ASN A 148 12.38 -1.77 -5.25
N PRO A 149 11.64 -2.74 -4.67
CA PRO A 149 11.37 -2.79 -3.24
C PRO A 149 12.62 -2.98 -2.36
N TRP A 150 13.72 -3.49 -2.93
CA TRP A 150 15.00 -3.65 -2.22
C TRP A 150 15.77 -2.34 -2.09
N LYS A 151 15.50 -1.38 -2.98
CA LYS A 151 16.15 -0.07 -2.98
C LYS A 151 15.32 0.94 -2.21
N VAL A 152 15.40 0.87 -0.88
CA VAL A 152 14.64 1.74 0.03
C VAL A 152 14.97 3.25 -0.11
N SER A 153 16.01 3.61 -0.88
CA SER A 153 16.48 5.00 -1.06
C SER A 153 16.08 5.66 -2.38
N GLU A 154 15.63 4.89 -3.38
CA GLU A 154 15.16 5.37 -4.69
C GLU A 154 13.63 5.46 -4.70
#